data_AF-X1A3C2-F1
#
_entry.id   AF-X1A3C2-F1
#
_cell.length_a   1.000
_cell.length_b   1.000
_cell.length_c   1.000
_cell.angle_alpha   90.00
_cell.angle_beta   90.00
_cell.angle_gamma   90.00
#
_symmetry.space_group_name_H-M   'P 1'
#
loop_
_entity.id
_entity.type
_entity.pdbx_description
1 polymer ?
#
loop_
_entity_poly.entity_id
_entity_poly.type
_entity_poly.pdbx_seq_one_letter_code
_entity_poly.pdbx_strand_id
1 'polypeptide(L)'
;MIDSREVKNQADLARKLGISRVRIHQILGLLKLDSLIVQELENFGDPLKSKIITERMLRPYVNKSIQEQKELLNILKTLFKV
;
A
#
# COMPACT_ATOMS: atom_id res chain seq x y z
N MET A 1 -0.06 -0.91 -16.87
CA MET A 1 0.01 -2.38 -17.05
C MET A 1 -1.37 -3.01 -17.24
N ILE A 2 -2.31 -2.87 -16.31
CA ILE A 2 -3.72 -3.26 -16.57
C ILE A 2 -4.37 -2.24 -17.51
N ASP A 3 -4.20 -0.95 -17.23
CA ASP A 3 -4.76 0.13 -18.05
C ASP A 3 -4.09 0.25 -19.43
N SER A 4 -2.81 -0.16 -19.52
CA SER A 4 -2.09 -0.32 -20.80
C SER A 4 -2.41 -1.62 -21.54
N ARG A 5 -3.34 -2.44 -21.03
CA ARG A 5 -3.78 -3.73 -21.58
C ARG A 5 -2.69 -4.80 -21.77
N GLU A 6 -1.53 -4.64 -21.14
CA GLU A 6 -0.47 -5.64 -21.18
C GLU A 6 -0.81 -6.92 -20.40
N VAL A 7 -1.78 -6.86 -19.49
CA VAL A 7 -2.33 -7.97 -18.72
C VAL A 7 -3.85 -7.82 -18.63
N LYS A 8 -4.61 -8.92 -18.76
CA LYS A 8 -6.09 -8.84 -18.81
C LYS A 8 -6.74 -8.80 -17.42
N ASN A 9 -6.06 -9.35 -16.41
CA ASN A 9 -6.58 -9.43 -15.04
C ASN A 9 -5.44 -9.66 -14.03
N GLN A 10 -5.79 -9.70 -12.73
CA GLN A 10 -4.82 -9.92 -11.64
C GLN A 10 -4.12 -11.29 -11.71
N ALA A 11 -4.77 -12.33 -12.25
CA ALA A 11 -4.15 -13.66 -12.40
C ALA A 11 -3.10 -13.67 -13.52
N ASP A 12 -3.34 -12.92 -14.61
CA ASP A 12 -2.35 -12.72 -15.67
C ASP A 12 -1.14 -11.95 -15.17
N LEU A 13 -1.39 -10.90 -14.36
CA LEU A 13 -0.32 -10.15 -13.71
C LEU A 13 0.50 -11.05 -12.76
N ALA A 14 -0.14 -11.96 -12.02
CA ALA A 14 0.52 -12.90 -11.12
C ALA A 14 1.47 -13.83 -11.88
N ARG A 15 0.98 -14.43 -12.97
CA ARG A 15 1.77 -15.29 -13.84
C ARG A 15 2.96 -14.54 -14.46
N LYS A 16 2.72 -13.32 -14.96
CA LYS A 16 3.78 -12.48 -15.57
C LYS A 16 4.88 -12.12 -14.57
N LEU A 17 4.53 -11.84 -13.32
CA LEU A 17 5.47 -11.45 -12.27
C LEU A 17 6.05 -12.65 -11.48
N GLY A 18 5.60 -13.88 -11.74
CA GLY A 18 6.06 -15.07 -11.02
C GLY A 18 5.66 -15.10 -9.53
N ILE A 19 4.57 -14.42 -9.16
CA ILE A 19 4.09 -14.34 -7.78
C ILE A 19 2.66 -14.88 -7.64
N SER A 20 2.24 -15.19 -6.42
CA SER A 20 0.87 -15.66 -6.19
C SER A 20 -0.16 -14.56 -6.46
N ARG A 21 -1.35 -14.96 -6.93
CA ARG A 21 -2.50 -14.04 -7.07
C ARG A 21 -2.86 -13.36 -5.74
N VAL A 22 -2.68 -14.08 -4.62
CA VAL A 22 -2.88 -13.53 -3.26
C VAL A 22 -1.92 -12.38 -3.01
N ARG A 23 -0.65 -12.49 -3.41
CA ARG A 23 0.34 -11.41 -3.25
C ARG A 23 -0.07 -10.14 -3.99
N ILE A 24 -0.58 -10.28 -5.21
CA ILE A 24 -1.09 -9.15 -5.99
C ILE A 24 -2.29 -8.52 -5.31
N HIS A 25 -3.24 -9.32 -4.85
CA HIS A 25 -4.41 -8.81 -4.15
C HIS A 25 -4.02 -8.01 -2.90
N GLN A 26 -3.04 -8.51 -2.14
CA GLN A 26 -2.53 -7.82 -0.94
C GLN A 26 -1.92 -6.45 -1.28
N ILE A 27 -1.07 -6.38 -2.32
CA ILE A 27 -0.44 -5.11 -2.75
C ILE A 27 -1.50 -4.15 -3.30
N LEU A 28 -2.37 -4.59 -4.20
CA LEU A 28 -3.43 -3.76 -4.76
C LEU A 28 -4.44 -3.31 -3.69
N GLY A 29 -4.63 -4.11 -2.65
CA GLY A 29 -5.45 -3.74 -1.50
C GLY A 29 -4.96 -2.48 -0.80
N LEU A 30 -3.64 -2.24 -0.75
CA LEU A 30 -3.08 -1.02 -0.16
C LEU A 30 -3.50 0.26 -0.90
N LEU A 31 -3.84 0.18 -2.18
CA LEU A 31 -4.29 1.34 -2.97
C LEU A 31 -5.67 1.85 -2.53
N LYS A 32 -6.37 1.11 -1.66
CA LYS A 32 -7.65 1.54 -1.06
C LYS A 32 -7.47 2.36 0.21
N LEU A 33 -6.23 2.51 0.71
CA LEU A 33 -5.95 3.42 1.81
C LEU A 33 -6.31 4.84 1.41
N ASP A 34 -6.66 5.65 2.40
CA ASP A 34 -6.94 7.07 2.22
C ASP A 34 -5.76 7.75 1.52
N SER A 35 -6.06 8.60 0.54
CA SER A 35 -5.05 9.27 -0.28
C SER A 35 -4.05 10.09 0.55
N LEU A 36 -4.45 10.63 1.70
CA LEU A 36 -3.54 11.37 2.58
C LEU A 36 -2.50 10.45 3.24
N ILE A 37 -2.87 9.20 3.52
CA ILE A 37 -1.92 8.21 4.02
C ILE A 37 -0.91 7.87 2.93
N VAL A 38 -1.37 7.68 1.69
CA VAL A 38 -0.47 7.38 0.56
C VAL A 38 0.51 8.53 0.33
N GLN A 39 0.05 9.78 0.33
CA GLN A 39 0.90 10.96 0.22
C GLN A 39 1.92 11.06 1.35
N GLU A 40 1.51 10.77 2.59
CA GLU A 40 2.44 10.75 3.73
C GLU A 40 3.48 9.63 3.57
N LEU A 41 3.08 8.46 3.08
CA LEU A 41 3.98 7.34 2.79
C LEU A 41 5.04 7.72 1.74
N GLU A 42 4.64 8.45 0.70
CA GLU A 42 5.55 8.96 -0.34
C GLU A 42 6.58 9.96 0.21
N ASN A 43 6.20 10.77 1.21
CA ASN A 43 7.10 11.75 1.84
C ASN A 43 8.28 11.11 2.59
N PHE A 44 8.17 9.85 3.00
CA PHE A 44 9.30 9.12 3.61
C PHE A 44 10.40 8.75 2.60
N GLY A 45 10.13 8.86 1.30
CA GLY A 45 11.04 8.57 0.20
C GLY A 45 10.94 7.15 -0.34
N ASP A 46 11.43 6.97 -1.57
CA ASP A 46 11.52 5.68 -2.25
C ASP A 46 12.95 5.47 -2.81
N PRO A 47 13.74 4.51 -2.28
CA PRO A 47 13.39 3.56 -1.23
C PRO A 47 13.39 4.19 0.17
N LEU A 48 12.53 3.69 1.06
CA LEU A 48 12.58 4.01 2.48
C LEU A 48 13.98 3.69 3.03
N LYS A 49 14.63 4.68 3.67
CA LYS A 49 15.99 4.54 4.24
C LYS A 49 16.12 3.36 5.21
N SER A 50 15.03 2.96 5.85
CA SER A 50 14.94 1.71 6.59
C SER A 50 13.52 1.14 6.52
N LYS A 51 13.35 -0.16 6.86
CA LYS A 51 12.06 -0.88 6.81
C LYS A 51 11.13 -0.50 7.98
N ILE A 52 11.00 0.79 8.21
CA ILE A 52 10.24 1.36 9.32
C ILE A 52 8.75 1.10 9.14
N ILE A 53 8.27 1.21 7.90
CA ILE A 53 6.89 0.97 7.52
C ILE A 53 6.87 -0.22 6.59
N THR A 54 6.02 -1.20 6.91
CA THR A 54 5.86 -2.40 6.08
C THR A 54 4.43 -2.57 5.63
N GLU A 55 4.25 -3.23 4.50
CA GLU A 55 2.93 -3.59 3.96
C GLU A 55 2.08 -4.40 4.96
N ARG A 56 2.70 -5.19 5.85
CA ARG A 56 1.99 -5.90 6.93
C ARG A 56 1.36 -4.95 7.95
N MET A 57 1.99 -3.82 8.25
CA MET A 57 1.45 -2.81 9.17
C MET A 57 0.27 -2.05 8.57
N LEU A 58 0.26 -1.83 7.25
CA LEU A 58 -0.78 -1.07 6.56
C LEU A 58 -2.05 -1.88 6.29
N ARG A 59 -1.92 -3.20 6.05
CA ARG A 59 -3.04 -4.09 5.69
C ARG A 59 -4.28 -4.02 6.60
N PRO A 60 -4.16 -3.94 7.94
CA PRO A 60 -5.33 -3.82 8.83
C PRO A 60 -6.18 -2.57 8.60
N TYR A 61 -5.61 -1.52 7.99
CA TYR A 61 -6.28 -0.22 7.80
C TYR A 61 -7.02 -0.11 6.46
N VAL A 62 -6.76 -1.01 5.51
CA VAL A 62 -7.37 -1.03 4.17
C VAL A 62 -8.89 -1.09 4.20
N ASN A 63 -9.48 -1.79 5.18
CA ASN A 63 -10.94 -1.96 5.31
C ASN A 63 -11.53 -1.17 6.49
N LYS A 64 -10.73 -0.30 7.12
CA LYS A 64 -11.16 0.52 8.25
C LYS A 64 -11.83 1.81 7.75
N SER A 65 -12.66 2.40 8.60
CA SER A 65 -13.27 3.70 8.33
C SER A 65 -12.21 4.79 8.15
N ILE A 66 -12.56 5.87 7.46
CA ILE A 66 -11.68 7.02 7.27
C ILE A 66 -11.16 7.56 8.61
N GLN A 67 -11.99 7.54 9.66
CA GLN A 67 -11.61 8.02 10.98
C GLN A 67 -10.52 7.15 11.62
N GLU A 68 -10.65 5.84 11.56
CA GLU A 68 -9.63 4.91 12.06
C GLU A 68 -8.35 4.94 11.19
N GLN A 69 -8.49 5.22 9.89
CA GLN A 69 -7.34 5.45 9.00
C GLN A 69 -6.58 6.73 9.37
N LYS A 70 -7.27 7.80 9.82
CA LYS A 70 -6.59 9.01 10.33
C LYS A 70 -5.76 8.76 11.58
N GLU A 71 -6.11 7.79 12.41
CA GLU A 71 -5.27 7.40 13.55
C GLU A 71 -3.92 6.84 13.08
N LEU A 72 -3.91 6.04 12.01
CA LEU A 72 -2.66 5.59 11.38
C LEU A 72 -1.83 6.78 10.91
N LEU A 73 -2.44 7.76 10.24
CA LEU A 73 -1.74 8.97 9.79
C LEU A 73 -1.07 9.71 10.97
N ASN A 74 -1.77 9.85 12.09
CA ASN A 74 -1.21 10.47 13.30
C ASN A 74 -0.03 9.66 13.86
N ILE A 75 -0.13 8.32 13.86
CA ILE A 75 0.95 7.43 14.29
C ILE A 75 2.17 7.60 13.39
N LEU A 76 1.98 7.60 12.06
CA LEU A 76 3.06 7.78 11.09
C LEU A 76 3.80 9.11 11.32
N LYS A 77 3.07 10.22 11.47
CA LYS A 77 3.64 11.55 11.74
C LYS A 77 4.38 11.61 13.08
N THR A 78 3.84 10.96 14.11
CA THR A 78 4.40 11.01 15.46
C THR A 78 5.66 10.18 15.62
N LEU A 79 5.63 8.93 15.11
CA LEU A 79 6.72 7.97 15.31
C LEU A 79 7.91 8.22 14.38
N PHE A 80 7.66 8.79 13.20
CA PHE A 80 8.68 8.87 12.16
C PHE A 80 9.09 10.29 11.82
N LYS A 81 8.60 11.29 12.57
CA LYS A 81 9.02 12.71 12.59
C LYS A 81 9.76 13.13 11.32
N VAL A 82 8.99 13.27 10.23
CA VAL A 82 9.42 13.99 9.03
C VAL A 82 8.89 15.41 9.14
#